data_AF-A0A2V7CA84-F1
#
_entry.id   AF-A0A2V7CA84-F1
#
_cell.length_a   1.000
_cell.length_b   1.000
_cell.length_c   1.000
_cell.angle_alpha   90.00
_cell.angle_beta   90.00
_cell.angle_gamma   90.00
#
_symmetry.space_group_name_H-M   'P 1'
#
loop_
_entity.id
_entity.type
_entity.pdbx_description
1 polymer ?
#
loop_
_entity_poly.entity_id
_entity_poly.type
_entity_poly.pdbx_seq_one_letter_code
_entity_poly.pdbx_strand_id
1 'polypeptide(L)'
;MSTRDLAWVLVSLVVGGCAGTTTVETPNLGQPVTAAQIAGWDISVPPDGVGLPPGRGTAAQGAPVYEAKCQACHGTKGAGQPNDRLVGGHGTLASQAPVRTVGSYWPYATTVFDYVRRAMPYQQPQSLTDNEVYAVVAYLLQLNGIIGETDEMNAQTLPKVKMPNRDNFILAYPTKPPAR
;
A
#
# COMPACT_ATOMS: atom_id res chain seq x y z
N MET A 1 -22.21 -60.21 54.66
CA MET A 1 -20.92 -60.94 54.72
C MET A 1 -20.15 -60.50 53.47
N SER A 2 -19.20 -59.57 53.61
CA SER A 2 -17.75 -59.87 53.70
C SER A 2 -17.29 -60.60 52.43
N THR A 3 -16.42 -60.06 51.58
CA THR A 3 -15.12 -59.48 51.88
C THR A 3 -14.69 -58.54 50.75
N ARG A 4 -14.01 -57.47 51.15
CA ARG A 4 -13.17 -56.63 50.29
C ARG A 4 -11.99 -57.45 49.74
N ASP A 5 -11.35 -56.89 48.73
CA ASP A 5 -10.07 -57.28 48.13
C ASP A 5 -10.17 -58.29 46.99
N LEU A 6 -10.16 -57.78 45.75
CA LEU A 6 -9.22 -58.25 44.74
C LEU A 6 -9.16 -57.29 43.53
N ALA A 7 -7.93 -56.93 43.19
CA ALA A 7 -7.43 -56.62 41.85
C ALA A 7 -7.92 -55.36 41.13
N TRP A 8 -7.07 -54.34 41.22
CA TRP A 8 -6.83 -53.34 40.19
C TRP A 8 -6.73 -53.94 38.78
N VAL A 9 -7.61 -53.52 37.86
CA VAL A 9 -7.28 -53.35 36.43
C VAL A 9 -7.99 -52.10 35.91
N LEU A 10 -7.24 -51.01 35.84
CA LEU A 10 -7.52 -49.86 34.97
C LEU A 10 -6.95 -50.19 33.58
N VAL A 11 -7.80 -50.23 32.56
CA VAL A 11 -7.37 -49.88 31.18
C VAL A 11 -8.48 -49.05 30.55
N SER A 12 -8.33 -47.73 30.67
CA SER A 12 -9.05 -46.76 29.85
C SER A 12 -8.54 -46.86 28.42
N LEU A 13 -9.39 -47.24 27.47
CA LEU A 13 -9.05 -47.24 26.05
C LEU A 13 -9.14 -45.80 25.52
N VAL A 14 -8.00 -45.10 25.47
CA VAL A 14 -7.83 -43.87 24.69
C VAL A 14 -6.99 -44.20 23.46
N VAL A 15 -7.59 -44.16 22.27
CA VAL A 15 -6.93 -43.89 20.98
C VAL A 15 -8.05 -43.36 20.06
N GLY A 16 -8.15 -42.10 19.63
CA GLY A 16 -7.10 -41.10 19.45
C GLY A 16 -6.40 -41.29 18.10
N GLY A 17 -7.04 -40.90 16.99
CA GLY A 17 -6.29 -40.60 15.77
C GLY A 17 -6.89 -41.10 14.46
N CYS A 18 -7.39 -40.16 13.66
CA CYS A 18 -7.03 -39.99 12.25
C CYS A 18 -7.11 -38.50 11.91
N ALA A 19 -6.35 -37.67 12.64
CA ALA A 19 -5.90 -36.40 12.07
C ALA A 19 -4.73 -36.73 11.15
N GLY A 20 -5.04 -37.32 9.99
CA GLY A 20 -4.06 -37.51 8.93
C GLY A 20 -3.66 -36.12 8.43
N THR A 21 -2.50 -35.63 8.85
CA THR A 21 -1.84 -34.53 8.16
C THR A 21 -1.50 -35.04 6.78
N THR A 22 -2.30 -34.67 5.77
CA THR A 22 -1.94 -34.88 4.37
C THR A 22 -0.70 -34.04 4.10
N THR A 23 0.47 -34.66 4.16
CA THR A 23 1.70 -34.06 3.65
C THR A 23 1.52 -33.95 2.14
N VAL A 24 1.22 -32.74 1.68
CA VAL A 24 1.26 -32.43 0.26
C VAL A 24 2.68 -32.72 -0.21
N GLU A 25 2.86 -33.72 -1.08
CA GLU A 25 4.14 -33.90 -1.77
C GLU A 25 4.37 -32.66 -2.63
N THR A 26 5.33 -31.84 -2.20
CA THR A 26 5.81 -30.70 -2.98
C THR A 26 7.18 -31.05 -3.55
N PRO A 27 7.67 -30.32 -4.56
CA PRO A 27 9.02 -30.53 -5.10
C PRO A 27 10.18 -30.29 -4.12
N ASN A 28 9.91 -29.98 -2.84
CA ASN A 28 10.90 -29.64 -1.80
C ASN A 28 11.89 -28.53 -2.22
N LEU A 29 11.38 -27.52 -2.95
CA LEU A 29 12.16 -26.37 -3.39
C LEU A 29 11.98 -25.18 -2.43
N GLY A 30 13.07 -24.43 -2.18
CA GLY A 30 13.05 -23.22 -1.36
C GLY A 30 13.13 -23.48 0.15
N GLN A 31 12.91 -22.42 0.94
CA GLN A 31 12.85 -22.46 2.40
C GLN A 31 11.70 -21.58 2.89
N PRO A 32 11.06 -21.91 4.03
CA PRO A 32 10.04 -21.05 4.62
C PRO A 32 10.57 -19.64 4.91
N VAL A 33 9.79 -18.62 4.51
CA VAL A 33 10.11 -17.21 4.80
C VAL A 33 9.55 -16.83 6.17
N THR A 34 10.37 -16.16 6.98
CA THR A 34 9.95 -15.68 8.31
C THR A 34 9.02 -14.47 8.20
N ALA A 35 8.17 -14.26 9.22
CA ALA A 35 7.32 -13.07 9.28
C ALA A 35 8.12 -11.76 9.21
N ALA A 36 9.33 -11.73 9.78
CA ALA A 36 10.22 -10.56 9.71
C ALA A 36 10.74 -10.30 8.30
N GLN A 37 11.07 -11.34 7.53
CA GLN A 37 11.44 -11.19 6.12
C GLN A 37 10.27 -10.70 5.28
N ILE A 38 9.07 -11.24 5.50
CA ILE A 38 7.85 -10.78 4.81
C ILE A 38 7.60 -9.30 5.12
N ALA A 39 7.66 -8.89 6.39
CA ALA A 39 7.44 -7.50 6.78
C ALA A 39 8.45 -6.52 6.16
N GLY A 40 9.68 -6.96 5.88
CA GLY A 40 10.69 -6.16 5.18
C GLY A 40 10.50 -6.06 3.66
N TRP A 41 9.71 -6.95 3.06
CA TRP A 41 9.50 -6.99 1.60
C TRP A 41 8.12 -6.47 1.20
N ASP A 42 7.10 -6.88 1.96
CA ASP A 42 5.71 -6.53 1.71
C ASP A 42 5.36 -5.20 2.38
N ILE A 43 5.77 -4.13 1.72
CA ILE A 43 5.41 -2.75 2.06
C ILE A 43 4.27 -2.22 1.19
N SER A 44 3.53 -3.12 0.53
CA SER A 44 2.55 -2.80 -0.51
C SER A 44 1.31 -2.13 0.09
N VAL A 45 0.83 -1.07 -0.55
CA VAL A 45 -0.41 -0.38 -0.15
C VAL A 45 -1.44 -0.42 -1.28
N PRO A 46 -2.55 -1.18 -1.15
CA PRO A 46 -3.61 -1.21 -2.14
C PRO A 46 -4.50 0.05 -2.09
N PRO A 47 -5.45 0.21 -3.04
CA PRO A 47 -6.38 1.34 -3.08
C PRO A 47 -7.19 1.59 -1.79
N ASP A 48 -7.46 0.56 -1.00
CA ASP A 48 -8.21 0.65 0.26
C ASP A 48 -7.35 1.12 1.46
N GLY A 49 -6.03 1.21 1.29
CA GLY A 49 -5.10 1.67 2.32
C GLY A 49 -4.63 0.60 3.29
N VAL A 50 -4.97 -0.69 3.10
CA VAL A 50 -4.40 -1.77 3.92
C VAL A 50 -2.86 -1.73 3.83
N GLY A 51 -2.18 -1.91 4.97
CA GLY A 51 -0.71 -1.87 5.02
C GLY A 51 -0.10 -0.47 5.10
N LEU A 52 -0.91 0.61 5.13
CA LEU A 52 -0.41 1.94 5.44
C LEU A 52 0.28 1.97 6.82
N PRO A 53 1.54 2.44 6.89
CA PRO A 53 2.27 2.49 8.16
C PRO A 53 1.75 3.63 9.05
N PRO A 54 1.98 3.56 10.37
CA PRO A 54 1.67 4.65 11.28
C PRO A 54 2.48 5.89 10.91
N GLY A 55 1.83 7.04 10.92
CA GLY A 55 2.46 8.31 10.57
C GLY A 55 1.42 9.33 10.14
N ARG A 56 1.89 10.55 9.90
CA ARG A 56 1.07 11.65 9.42
C ARG A 56 1.90 12.74 8.76
N GLY A 57 1.26 13.55 7.93
CA GLY A 57 1.89 14.72 7.33
C GLY A 57 0.89 15.69 6.70
N THR A 58 1.19 16.98 6.76
CA THR A 58 0.45 18.05 6.08
C THR A 58 1.23 18.57 4.86
N ALA A 59 0.56 19.29 3.97
CA ALA A 59 1.20 19.92 2.82
C ALA A 59 2.33 20.88 3.22
N ALA A 60 2.16 21.64 4.30
CA ALA A 60 3.18 22.54 4.83
C ALA A 60 4.45 21.80 5.29
N GLN A 61 4.29 20.61 5.88
CA GLN A 61 5.42 19.74 6.24
C GLN A 61 6.06 19.10 5.02
N GLY A 62 5.29 18.83 3.96
CA GLY A 62 5.76 18.20 2.74
C GLY A 62 6.56 19.10 1.82
N ALA A 63 6.26 20.41 1.82
CA ALA A 63 6.95 21.39 0.99
C ALA A 63 8.49 21.36 1.14
N PRO A 64 9.08 21.44 2.36
CA PRO A 64 10.53 21.36 2.51
C PRO A 64 11.10 19.97 2.16
N VAL A 65 10.35 18.88 2.38
CA VAL A 65 10.75 17.53 1.96
C VAL A 65 10.84 17.46 0.43
N TYR A 66 9.85 18.01 -0.26
CA TYR A 66 9.81 18.08 -1.73
C TYR A 66 10.98 18.89 -2.28
N GLU A 67 11.23 20.08 -1.73
CA GLU A 67 12.30 20.96 -2.16
C GLU A 67 13.67 20.28 -2.02
N ALA A 68 13.91 19.61 -0.89
CA ALA A 68 15.18 18.96 -0.62
C ALA A 68 15.38 17.65 -1.42
N LYS A 69 14.32 16.86 -1.64
CA LYS A 69 14.45 15.47 -2.09
C LYS A 69 13.80 15.15 -3.44
N CYS A 70 12.99 16.05 -4.00
CA CYS A 70 12.20 15.79 -5.22
C CYS A 70 12.44 16.84 -6.32
N GLN A 71 12.57 18.11 -5.94
CA GLN A 71 12.58 19.26 -6.85
C GLN A 71 13.68 19.21 -7.92
N ALA A 72 14.86 18.68 -7.59
CA ALA A 72 15.98 18.61 -8.53
C ALA A 72 15.66 17.82 -9.81
N CYS A 73 14.70 16.90 -9.76
CA CYS A 73 14.24 16.10 -10.89
C CYS A 73 12.86 16.51 -11.40
N HIS A 74 11.95 16.87 -10.49
CA HIS A 74 10.53 17.11 -10.80
C HIS A 74 10.17 18.61 -10.87
N GLY A 75 11.16 19.49 -10.83
CA GLY A 75 11.00 20.94 -10.94
C GLY A 75 10.32 21.59 -9.73
N THR A 76 10.42 22.91 -9.67
CA THR A 76 9.76 23.72 -8.64
C THR A 76 8.26 23.47 -8.65
N LYS A 77 7.67 23.14 -7.50
CA LYS A 77 6.24 22.84 -7.35
C LYS A 77 5.70 21.81 -8.34
N GLY A 78 6.50 20.81 -8.72
CA GLY A 78 6.07 19.71 -9.59
C GLY A 78 5.96 20.06 -11.07
N ALA A 79 6.57 21.16 -11.52
CA ALA A 79 6.54 21.62 -12.91
C ALA A 79 7.19 20.64 -13.92
N GLY A 80 7.99 19.69 -13.43
CA GLY A 80 8.77 18.74 -14.23
C GLY A 80 10.14 19.30 -14.66
N GLN A 81 10.83 18.51 -15.48
CA GLN A 81 12.18 18.69 -16.00
C GLN A 81 13.29 18.59 -14.94
N PRO A 82 14.32 17.74 -15.13
CA PRO A 82 14.53 16.81 -16.26
C PRO A 82 13.55 15.63 -16.31
N ASN A 83 12.84 15.31 -15.22
CA ASN A 83 11.91 14.18 -15.16
C ASN A 83 10.45 14.63 -15.26
N ASP A 84 9.53 13.68 -15.11
CA ASP A 84 8.09 13.91 -15.27
C ASP A 84 7.57 15.06 -14.40
N ARG A 85 6.61 15.79 -14.97
CA ARG A 85 5.79 16.76 -14.25
C ARG A 85 4.83 16.04 -13.33
N LEU A 86 4.71 16.50 -12.08
CA LEU A 86 3.85 15.89 -11.07
C LEU A 86 2.54 16.65 -10.84
N VAL A 87 2.45 17.90 -11.30
CA VAL A 87 1.33 18.80 -11.03
C VAL A 87 0.73 19.36 -12.33
N GLY A 88 -0.60 19.47 -12.36
CA GLY A 88 -1.35 20.07 -13.47
C GLY A 88 -1.84 19.05 -14.51
N GLY A 89 -2.26 19.53 -15.68
CA GLY A 89 -2.84 18.65 -16.72
C GLY A 89 -4.31 18.29 -16.50
N HIS A 90 -4.97 18.85 -15.48
CA HIS A 90 -6.41 18.70 -15.27
C HIS A 90 -7.19 19.10 -16.54
N GLY A 91 -8.18 18.30 -16.91
CA GLY A 91 -9.00 18.53 -18.11
C GLY A 91 -8.31 18.23 -19.45
N THR A 92 -7.02 17.87 -19.47
CA THR A 92 -6.29 17.65 -20.73
C THR A 92 -6.40 16.22 -21.27
N LEU A 93 -6.95 15.26 -20.50
CA LEU A 93 -6.92 13.83 -20.84
C LEU A 93 -7.61 13.48 -22.17
N ALA A 94 -8.61 14.25 -22.59
CA ALA A 94 -9.33 14.06 -23.86
C ALA A 94 -8.73 14.87 -25.02
N SER A 95 -7.68 15.65 -24.78
CA SER A 95 -7.01 16.45 -25.82
C SER A 95 -6.06 15.61 -26.68
N GLN A 96 -5.58 16.18 -27.79
CA GLN A 96 -4.55 15.55 -28.63
C GLN A 96 -3.19 15.41 -27.93
N ALA A 97 -2.94 16.20 -26.89
CA ALA A 97 -1.69 16.20 -26.14
C ALA A 97 -1.99 16.11 -24.62
N PRO A 98 -2.45 14.95 -24.13
CA PRO A 98 -2.84 14.78 -22.74
C PRO A 98 -1.63 14.89 -21.81
N VAL A 99 -1.77 15.67 -20.75
CA VAL A 99 -0.76 15.82 -19.70
C VAL A 99 -1.19 14.96 -18.52
N ARG A 100 -0.53 13.81 -18.34
CA ARG A 100 -0.80 12.85 -17.28
C ARG A 100 0.12 13.11 -16.09
N THR A 101 -0.46 13.49 -14.96
CA THR A 101 0.24 13.78 -13.71
C THR A 101 -0.46 13.05 -12.55
N VAL A 102 0.04 13.25 -11.32
CA VAL A 102 -0.62 12.76 -10.11
C VAL A 102 -2.06 13.26 -10.05
N GLY A 103 -2.30 14.56 -10.24
CA GLY A 103 -3.65 15.11 -10.12
C GLY A 103 -4.56 14.85 -11.30
N SER A 104 -4.02 14.78 -12.52
CA SER A 104 -4.86 14.62 -13.71
C SER A 104 -5.21 13.18 -14.04
N TYR A 105 -4.37 12.20 -13.71
CA TYR A 105 -4.50 10.84 -14.21
C TYR A 105 -4.64 9.77 -13.12
N TRP A 106 -3.91 9.85 -12.01
CA TRP A 106 -3.85 8.74 -11.05
C TRP A 106 -5.18 8.56 -10.30
N PRO A 107 -5.68 7.32 -10.13
CA PRO A 107 -7.00 7.07 -9.52
C PRO A 107 -7.00 7.03 -7.99
N TYR A 108 -5.85 6.76 -7.34
CA TYR A 108 -5.77 6.58 -5.90
C TYR A 108 -4.54 7.27 -5.30
N ALA A 109 -4.75 8.03 -4.22
CA ALA A 109 -3.67 8.67 -3.47
C ALA A 109 -2.77 7.64 -2.76
N THR A 110 -3.33 6.49 -2.38
CA THR A 110 -2.57 5.38 -1.76
C THR A 110 -1.55 4.78 -2.71
N THR A 111 -1.83 4.70 -4.02
CA THR A 111 -0.85 4.26 -5.03
C THR A 111 0.31 5.25 -5.15
N VAL A 112 0.04 6.55 -5.00
CA VAL A 112 1.11 7.57 -4.96
C VAL A 112 1.98 7.37 -3.72
N PHE A 113 1.37 7.13 -2.56
CA PHE A 113 2.09 6.83 -1.31
C PHE A 113 2.96 5.57 -1.44
N ASP A 114 2.40 4.47 -1.94
CA ASP A 114 3.13 3.21 -2.16
C ASP A 114 4.37 3.43 -3.04
N TYR A 115 4.17 4.09 -4.18
CA TYR A 115 5.24 4.37 -5.13
C TYR A 115 6.32 5.27 -4.53
N VAL A 116 5.93 6.36 -3.85
CA VAL A 116 6.89 7.27 -3.23
C VAL A 116 7.69 6.56 -2.14
N ARG A 117 7.03 5.80 -1.26
CA ARG A 117 7.67 5.05 -0.17
C ARG A 117 8.66 4.01 -0.72
N ARG A 118 8.28 3.28 -1.76
CA ARG A 118 9.06 2.16 -2.30
C ARG A 118 10.18 2.59 -3.24
N ALA A 119 9.95 3.60 -4.07
CA ALA A 119 10.79 3.90 -5.23
C ALA A 119 11.44 5.28 -5.20
N MET A 120 11.01 6.20 -4.32
CA MET A 120 11.53 7.57 -4.28
C MET A 120 12.31 7.87 -2.98
N PRO A 121 13.24 8.84 -3.03
CA PRO A 121 13.81 9.47 -4.22
C PRO A 121 14.53 8.45 -5.11
N TYR A 122 14.57 8.68 -6.43
CA TYR A 122 15.13 7.72 -7.39
C TYR A 122 16.56 7.24 -7.07
N GLN A 123 17.40 8.15 -6.56
CA GLN A 123 18.79 7.83 -6.19
C GLN A 123 18.92 7.12 -4.84
N GLN A 124 17.89 7.18 -3.99
CA GLN A 124 17.87 6.60 -2.65
C GLN A 124 16.48 6.07 -2.29
N PRO A 125 15.98 5.02 -2.97
CA PRO A 125 14.66 4.46 -2.67
C PRO A 125 14.55 4.02 -1.21
N GLN A 126 13.35 4.11 -0.63
CA GLN A 126 13.06 3.75 0.77
C GLN A 126 13.83 4.56 1.83
N SER A 127 14.40 5.71 1.47
CA SER A 127 15.10 6.60 2.42
C SER A 127 14.19 7.57 3.17
N LEU A 128 12.93 7.72 2.74
CA LEU A 128 11.96 8.58 3.41
C LEU A 128 11.36 7.86 4.62
N THR A 129 11.17 8.60 5.71
CA THR A 129 10.34 8.13 6.83
C THR A 129 8.86 8.13 6.44
N ASP A 130 8.03 7.33 7.10
CA ASP A 130 6.59 7.27 6.81
C ASP A 130 5.91 8.65 6.93
N ASN A 131 6.31 9.48 7.90
CA ASN A 131 5.83 10.86 8.03
C ASN A 131 6.23 11.74 6.84
N GLU A 132 7.46 11.61 6.35
CA GLU A 132 7.92 12.34 5.16
C GLU A 132 7.14 11.91 3.91
N VAL A 133 6.84 10.62 3.76
CA VAL A 133 6.00 10.13 2.65
C VAL A 133 4.59 10.72 2.74
N TYR A 134 3.94 10.66 3.90
CA TYR A 134 2.61 11.29 4.07
C TYR A 134 2.65 12.78 3.76
N ALA A 135 3.66 13.49 4.27
CA ALA A 135 3.79 14.93 4.11
C ALA A 135 4.01 15.31 2.63
N VAL A 136 4.93 14.65 1.92
CA VAL A 136 5.19 14.96 0.51
C VAL A 136 4.01 14.59 -0.39
N VAL A 137 3.29 13.50 -0.09
CA VAL A 137 2.05 13.16 -0.79
C VAL A 137 0.98 14.22 -0.52
N ALA A 138 0.79 14.66 0.72
CA ALA A 138 -0.13 15.76 1.06
C ALA A 138 0.22 17.03 0.28
N TYR A 139 1.50 17.36 0.16
CA TYR A 139 1.97 18.50 -0.63
C TYR A 139 1.61 18.38 -2.11
N LEU A 140 1.85 17.21 -2.73
CA LEU A 140 1.48 16.97 -4.14
C LEU A 140 -0.04 17.03 -4.35
N LEU A 141 -0.83 16.52 -3.41
CA LEU A 141 -2.29 16.59 -3.47
C LEU A 141 -2.79 18.04 -3.35
N GLN A 142 -2.19 18.83 -2.45
CA GLN A 142 -2.52 20.26 -2.28
C GLN A 142 -2.14 21.08 -3.52
N LEU A 143 -0.96 20.84 -4.12
CA LEU A 143 -0.54 21.53 -5.34
C LEU A 143 -1.47 21.23 -6.52
N ASN A 144 -2.12 20.07 -6.53
CA ASN A 144 -3.13 19.70 -7.51
C ASN A 144 -4.55 20.14 -7.13
N GLY A 145 -4.75 20.83 -6.00
CA GLY A 145 -6.04 21.32 -5.53
C GLY A 145 -6.99 20.21 -5.06
N ILE A 146 -6.46 19.05 -4.65
CA ILE A 146 -7.24 17.87 -4.26
C ILE A 146 -7.58 17.90 -2.76
N ILE A 147 -6.71 18.47 -1.94
CA ILE A 147 -6.91 18.66 -0.50
C ILE A 147 -6.62 20.11 -0.11
N GLY A 148 -7.09 20.53 1.06
CA GLY A 148 -6.81 21.85 1.64
C GLY A 148 -5.41 21.98 2.24
N GLU A 149 -4.99 23.21 2.54
CA GLU A 149 -3.64 23.50 3.05
C GLU A 149 -3.36 22.91 4.44
N THR A 150 -4.40 22.78 5.27
CA THR A 150 -4.31 22.28 6.64
C THR A 150 -4.74 20.82 6.79
N ASP A 151 -5.11 20.16 5.69
CA ASP A 151 -5.53 18.75 5.74
C ASP A 151 -4.32 17.86 6.07
N GLU A 152 -4.52 16.94 7.01
CA GLU A 152 -3.51 15.97 7.43
C GLU A 152 -3.75 14.61 6.75
N MET A 153 -2.73 14.11 6.05
CA MET A 153 -2.71 12.76 5.49
C MET A 153 -2.11 11.77 6.49
N ASN A 154 -2.82 10.69 6.75
CA ASN A 154 -2.40 9.56 7.58
C ASN A 154 -3.11 8.28 7.10
N ALA A 155 -2.91 7.16 7.80
CA ALA A 155 -3.48 5.86 7.44
C ALA A 155 -5.02 5.86 7.35
N GLN A 156 -5.70 6.79 8.02
CA GLN A 156 -7.16 6.89 8.04
C GLN A 156 -7.71 7.92 7.04
N THR A 157 -6.97 8.97 6.73
CA THR A 157 -7.44 10.06 5.86
C THR A 157 -7.00 9.89 4.41
N LEU A 158 -5.80 9.37 4.15
CA LEU A 158 -5.28 9.19 2.79
C LEU A 158 -6.17 8.31 1.89
N PRO A 159 -6.70 7.15 2.35
CA PRO A 159 -7.58 6.31 1.52
C PRO A 159 -8.94 6.97 1.19
N LYS A 160 -9.32 8.00 1.94
CA LYS A 160 -10.58 8.73 1.75
C LYS A 160 -10.47 9.82 0.67
N VAL A 161 -9.26 10.18 0.25
CA VAL A 161 -9.04 11.16 -0.80
C VAL A 161 -9.64 10.64 -2.12
N LYS A 162 -10.61 11.38 -2.68
CA LYS A 162 -11.16 11.10 -4.01
C LYS A 162 -10.33 11.81 -5.08
N MET A 163 -9.47 11.06 -5.78
CA MET A 163 -8.71 11.62 -6.90
C MET A 163 -9.65 11.98 -8.07
N PRO A 164 -9.35 13.04 -8.85
CA PRO A 164 -10.22 13.50 -9.94
C PRO A 164 -10.52 12.43 -11.00
N ASN A 165 -9.57 11.53 -11.27
CA ASN A 165 -9.69 10.52 -12.32
C ASN A 165 -10.06 9.12 -11.79
N ARG A 166 -10.55 9.02 -10.54
CA ARG A 166 -10.83 7.74 -9.85
C ARG A 166 -11.76 6.80 -10.64
N ASP A 167 -12.77 7.36 -11.29
CA ASP A 167 -13.88 6.60 -11.89
C ASP A 167 -13.70 6.38 -13.41
N ASN A 168 -12.55 6.75 -13.99
CA ASN A 168 -12.29 6.72 -15.45
C ASN A 168 -11.35 5.59 -15.89
N PHE A 169 -11.18 4.56 -15.07
CA PHE A 169 -10.41 3.36 -15.40
C PHE A 169 -11.36 2.17 -15.52
N ILE A 170 -11.20 1.40 -16.60
CA ILE A 170 -11.98 0.19 -16.85
C ILE A 170 -11.07 -1.03 -16.92
N LEU A 171 -11.58 -2.19 -16.49
CA LEU A 171 -10.91 -3.46 -16.71
C LEU A 171 -11.01 -3.82 -18.19
N ALA A 172 -9.89 -3.89 -18.88
CA ALA A 172 -9.83 -4.36 -20.28
C ALA A 172 -10.35 -5.80 -20.41
N TYR A 173 -10.23 -6.59 -19.33
CA TYR A 173 -10.73 -7.96 -19.23
C TYR A 173 -11.59 -8.08 -17.97
N PRO A 174 -12.91 -7.80 -18.05
CA PRO A 174 -13.78 -7.90 -16.89
C PRO A 174 -13.87 -9.35 -16.40
N THR A 175 -13.94 -9.53 -15.08
CA THR A 175 -14.17 -10.86 -14.50
C THR A 175 -15.51 -11.40 -14.99
N LYS A 176 -15.53 -12.64 -15.46
CA LYS A 176 -16.78 -13.31 -15.82
C LYS A 176 -17.62 -13.40 -14.53
N PRO A 177 -18.87 -12.90 -14.51
CA PRO A 177 -19.71 -13.07 -13.34
C PRO A 177 -19.84 -14.57 -13.00
N PRO A 178 -19.91 -14.93 -11.70
CA PRO A 178 -20.11 -16.32 -11.32
C PRO A 178 -21.35 -16.87 -12.05
N ALA A 179 -21.26 -18.10 -12.56
CA ALA A 179 -22.40 -18.75 -13.19
C ALA A 179 -23.57 -18.75 -12.19
N ARG A 180 -24.73 -18.24 -12.62
CA ARG A 180 -25.98 -18.33 -11.84
C ARG A 180 -26.45 -19.77 -11.76
#